data_AF-A0A929TX15-F1
#
_entry.id   AF-A0A929TX15-F1
#
_cell.length_a   1.000
_cell.length_b   1.000
_cell.length_c   1.000
_cell.angle_alpha   90.00
_cell.angle_beta   90.00
_cell.angle_gamma   90.00
#
_symmetry.space_group_name_H-M   'P 1'
#
loop_
_entity.id
_entity.type
_entity.pdbx_description
1 polymer ?
#
loop_
_entity_poly.entity_id
_entity_poly.type
_entity_poly.pdbx_seq_one_letter_code
_entity_poly.pdbx_strand_id
1 'polypeptide(L)'
;MMEDKRREELKNKIDKIDDLNEKIDFYKKKLENTMDMLEFLDTFECCIISLTGYSDDEGYRECVPMPLHDNNMKEVVAMIEKKLENQINDYDDEIVEAYQELDKLLK
;
A
#
# COMPACT_ATOMS: atom_id res chain seq x y z
N MET A 1 1.49 -28.18 35.35
CA MET A 1 0.18 -27.51 35.18
C MET A 1 0.27 -25.98 35.18
N MET A 2 0.83 -25.30 36.19
CA MET A 2 0.99 -23.83 36.16
C MET A 2 2.19 -23.36 35.30
N GLU A 3 3.28 -24.12 35.30
CA GLU A 3 4.43 -23.87 34.41
C GLU A 3 4.10 -24.11 32.93
N ASP A 4 3.34 -25.17 32.63
CA ASP A 4 2.88 -25.45 31.26
C ASP A 4 2.00 -24.33 30.70
N LYS A 5 1.08 -23.82 31.53
CA LYS A 5 0.23 -22.68 31.17
C LYS A 5 1.05 -21.42 30.91
N ARG A 6 2.03 -21.12 31.77
CA ARG A 6 2.92 -19.97 31.62
C ARG A 6 3.81 -20.09 30.37
N ARG A 7 4.23 -21.31 30.03
CA ARG A 7 4.98 -21.61 28.81
C ARG A 7 4.13 -21.42 27.55
N GLU A 8 2.87 -21.83 27.58
CA GLU A 8 1.93 -21.66 26.48
C GLU A 8 1.57 -20.18 26.26
N GLU A 9 1.35 -19.42 27.34
CA GLU A 9 1.16 -17.97 27.29
C GLU A 9 2.37 -17.24 26.68
N LEU A 10 3.59 -17.63 27.06
CA LEU A 10 4.82 -17.08 26.49
C LEU A 10 4.95 -17.42 25.01
N LYS A 11 4.63 -18.65 24.61
CA LYS A 11 4.67 -19.05 23.21
C LYS A 11 3.69 -18.24 22.36
N ASN A 12 2.45 -18.10 22.82
CA ASN A 12 1.44 -17.27 22.14
C ASN A 12 1.86 -15.79 22.05
N LYS A 13 2.58 -15.26 23.04
CA LYS A 13 3.15 -13.90 22.96
C LYS A 13 4.25 -13.81 21.90
N ILE A 14 5.15 -14.78 21.83
CA ILE A 14 6.23 -14.83 20.83
C ILE A 14 5.62 -14.91 19.43
N ASP A 15 4.70 -15.86 19.20
CA ASP A 15 4.07 -16.05 17.89
C ASP A 15 3.39 -14.74 17.42
N LYS A 16 2.69 -14.03 18.31
CA LYS A 16 2.09 -12.72 17.99
C LYS A 16 3.11 -11.61 17.71
N ILE A 17 4.25 -11.61 18.40
CA ILE A 17 5.31 -10.64 18.16
C ILE A 17 5.91 -10.88 16.78
N ASP A 18 6.12 -12.14 16.40
CA ASP A 18 6.63 -12.50 15.08
C ASP A 18 5.66 -12.07 13.98
N ASP A 19 4.36 -12.36 14.13
CA ASP A 19 3.31 -11.92 13.19
C ASP A 19 3.30 -10.38 13.02
N LEU A 20 3.41 -9.63 14.12
CA LEU A 20 3.43 -8.17 14.09
C LEU A 20 4.69 -7.62 13.42
N ASN A 21 5.85 -8.24 13.63
CA ASN A 21 7.09 -7.84 12.96
C ASN A 21 6.99 -8.06 11.46
N GLU A 22 6.47 -9.21 11.02
CA GLU A 22 6.22 -9.47 9.59
C GLU A 22 5.26 -8.45 8.98
N LYS A 23 4.19 -8.09 9.70
CA LYS A 23 3.23 -7.05 9.28
C LYS A 23 3.93 -5.70 9.10
N ILE A 24 4.75 -5.28 10.07
CA ILE A 24 5.48 -4.01 10.02
C ILE A 24 6.45 -3.97 8.84
N ASP A 25 7.24 -5.02 8.64
CA ASP A 25 8.21 -5.09 7.55
C ASP A 25 7.52 -5.08 6.18
N PHE A 26 6.37 -5.75 6.06
CA PHE A 26 5.54 -5.71 4.86
C PHE A 26 5.09 -4.29 4.52
N TYR A 27 4.53 -3.55 5.50
CA TYR A 27 4.04 -2.19 5.25
C TYR A 27 5.17 -1.19 5.05
N LYS A 28 6.31 -1.33 5.73
CA LYS A 28 7.50 -0.50 5.45
C LYS A 28 7.96 -0.64 4.01
N LYS A 29 8.01 -1.87 3.50
CA LYS A 29 8.36 -2.12 2.11
C LYS A 29 7.34 -1.52 1.15
N LYS A 30 6.04 -1.59 1.48
CA LYS A 30 4.98 -0.95 0.68
C LYS A 30 5.13 0.58 0.68
N LEU A 31 5.39 1.16 1.84
CA LEU A 31 5.63 2.59 2.02
C LEU A 31 6.82 3.07 1.17
N GLU A 32 7.96 2.38 1.25
CA GLU A 32 9.16 2.68 0.46
C GLU A 32 8.84 2.67 -1.05
N ASN A 33 8.23 1.60 -1.57
CA ASN A 33 7.88 1.53 -2.99
C ASN A 33 6.90 2.63 -3.43
N THR A 34 5.95 3.00 -2.57
CA THR A 34 4.98 4.07 -2.89
C THR A 34 5.63 5.45 -2.85
N MET A 35 6.56 5.69 -1.93
CA MET A 35 7.38 6.91 -1.89
C MET A 35 8.26 7.02 -3.14
N ASP A 36 8.94 5.93 -3.52
CA ASP A 36 9.74 5.89 -4.76
C ASP A 36 8.88 6.18 -6.00
N MET A 37 7.63 5.71 -6.02
CA MET A 37 6.70 5.98 -7.10
C MET A 37 6.26 7.45 -7.15
N LEU A 38 6.08 8.10 -5.99
CA LEU A 38 5.82 9.54 -5.93
C LEU A 38 7.03 10.35 -6.45
N GLU A 39 8.24 10.02 -6.02
CA GLU A 39 9.46 10.68 -6.52
C GLU A 39 9.62 10.48 -8.03
N PHE A 40 9.27 9.30 -8.53
CA PHE A 40 9.26 9.04 -9.98
C PHE A 40 8.28 9.97 -10.71
N LEU A 41 7.07 10.20 -10.15
CA LEU A 41 6.06 11.06 -10.78
C LEU A 41 6.51 12.50 -10.97
N ASP A 42 7.31 13.04 -10.05
CA ASP A 42 7.88 14.39 -10.17
C ASP A 42 8.74 14.57 -11.43
N THR A 43 9.31 13.47 -11.94
CA THR A 43 10.14 13.47 -13.15
C THR A 43 9.44 12.89 -14.38
N PHE A 44 8.22 12.38 -14.21
CA PHE A 44 7.51 11.63 -15.24
C PHE A 44 6.58 12.52 -16.06
N GLU A 45 6.67 12.41 -17.38
CA GLU A 45 5.74 13.06 -18.30
C GLU A 45 4.63 12.09 -18.74
N CYS A 46 3.42 12.25 -18.20
CA CYS A 46 2.25 11.46 -18.58
C CYS A 46 1.68 11.89 -19.94
N CYS A 47 2.27 11.41 -21.03
CA CYS A 47 1.88 11.81 -22.39
C CYS A 47 0.65 11.06 -22.94
N ILE A 48 0.42 9.82 -22.51
CA ILE A 48 -0.62 8.94 -23.04
C ILE A 48 -1.20 8.09 -21.91
N ILE A 49 -2.52 7.98 -21.84
CA ILE A 49 -3.21 6.95 -21.05
C ILE A 49 -3.83 5.93 -21.99
N SER A 50 -3.94 4.68 -21.55
CA SER A 50 -4.65 3.64 -22.29
C SER A 50 -5.94 3.30 -21.58
N LEU A 51 -7.05 3.32 -22.32
CA LEU A 51 -8.35 2.92 -21.80
C LEU A 51 -8.71 1.54 -22.33
N THR A 52 -9.13 0.67 -21.43
CA THR A 52 -9.62 -0.67 -21.74
C THR A 52 -11.10 -0.75 -21.39
N GLY A 53 -11.91 -1.21 -22.35
CA GLY A 53 -13.36 -1.33 -22.17
C GLY A 53 -13.85 -2.73 -22.51
N TYR A 54 -14.88 -3.17 -21.80
CA TYR A 54 -15.62 -4.38 -22.13
C TYR A 54 -17.05 -3.98 -22.46
N SER A 55 -17.55 -4.41 -23.61
CA SER A 55 -18.96 -4.25 -23.97
C SER A 55 -19.59 -5.62 -24.18
N ASP A 56 -20.82 -5.77 -23.71
CA ASP A 56 -21.56 -7.04 -23.80
C ASP A 56 -21.83 -7.47 -25.25
N ASP A 57 -21.90 -6.50 -26.18
CA ASP A 57 -22.22 -6.75 -27.60
C ASP A 57 -20.99 -6.94 -28.52
N GLU A 58 -19.84 -6.31 -28.22
CA GLU A 58 -18.66 -6.31 -29.11
C GLU A 58 -17.42 -7.02 -28.51
N GLY A 59 -17.51 -7.53 -27.28
CA GLY A 59 -16.38 -8.17 -26.59
C GLY A 59 -15.36 -7.16 -26.04
N TYR A 60 -14.11 -7.61 -25.85
CA TYR A 60 -13.00 -6.78 -25.38
C TYR A 60 -12.68 -5.70 -26.40
N ARG A 61 -12.85 -4.42 -26.04
CA ARG A 61 -12.33 -3.31 -26.83
C ARG A 61 -10.85 -3.13 -26.51
N GLU A 62 -10.05 -3.26 -27.56
CA GLU A 62 -8.60 -3.13 -27.55
C GLU A 62 -8.14 -1.82 -26.88
N CYS A 63 -6.98 -1.83 -26.22
CA CYS A 63 -6.40 -0.69 -25.51
C CYS A 63 -6.39 0.55 -26.42
N VAL A 64 -7.27 1.52 -26.18
CA VAL A 64 -7.30 2.77 -26.96
C VAL A 64 -6.34 3.76 -26.30
N PRO A 65 -5.21 4.12 -26.93
CA PRO A 65 -4.34 5.16 -26.41
C PRO A 65 -5.03 6.51 -26.60
N MET A 66 -5.16 7.25 -25.51
CA MET A 66 -5.68 8.61 -25.48
C MET A 66 -4.53 9.54 -25.11
N PRO A 67 -4.04 10.37 -26.04
CA PRO A 67 -3.02 11.36 -25.72
C PRO A 67 -3.60 12.36 -24.72
N LEU A 68 -2.78 12.71 -23.73
CA LEU A 68 -3.10 13.77 -22.79
C LEU A 68 -2.45 15.06 -23.26
N HIS A 69 -3.17 16.17 -23.11
CA HIS A 69 -2.69 17.50 -23.44
C HIS A 69 -2.92 18.43 -22.26
N ASP A 70 -1.92 19.28 -21.98
CA ASP A 70 -1.97 20.38 -21.03
C ASP A 70 -2.64 20.04 -19.69
N ASN A 71 -3.84 20.55 -19.44
CA ASN A 71 -4.55 20.42 -18.18
C ASN A 71 -4.95 18.97 -17.88
N ASN A 72 -5.28 18.17 -18.90
CA ASN A 72 -5.68 16.77 -18.69
C ASN A 72 -4.51 15.93 -18.17
N MET A 73 -3.28 16.24 -18.61
CA MET A 73 -2.08 15.60 -18.08
C MET A 73 -1.88 15.94 -16.61
N LYS A 74 -2.00 17.22 -16.24
CA LYS A 74 -1.86 17.67 -14.86
C LYS A 74 -2.93 17.05 -13.94
N GLU A 75 -4.17 16.94 -14.41
CA GLU A 75 -5.25 16.32 -13.64
C GLU A 75 -5.00 14.83 -13.40
N VAL A 76 -4.51 14.10 -14.41
CA VAL A 76 -4.18 12.68 -14.25
C VAL A 76 -3.01 12.49 -13.29
N VAL A 77 -1.95 13.29 -13.40
CA VAL A 77 -0.81 13.25 -12.47
C VAL A 77 -1.27 13.54 -11.04
N ALA A 78 -2.01 14.63 -10.82
CA ALA A 78 -2.53 15.00 -9.51
C ALA A 78 -3.46 13.93 -8.91
N MET A 79 -4.24 13.25 -9.74
CA MET A 79 -5.08 12.13 -9.29
C MET A 79 -4.25 10.94 -8.82
N ILE A 80 -3.16 10.61 -9.53
CA ILE A 80 -2.25 9.53 -9.13
C ILE A 80 -1.50 9.92 -7.86
N GLU A 81 -0.95 11.13 -7.78
CA GLU A 81 -0.27 11.65 -6.58
C GLU A 81 -1.15 11.52 -5.34
N LYS A 82 -2.37 12.07 -5.40
CA LYS A 82 -3.33 11.99 -4.30
C LYS A 82 -3.63 10.55 -3.88
N LYS A 83 -3.68 9.62 -4.85
CA LYS A 83 -3.90 8.21 -4.55
C LYS A 83 -2.71 7.58 -3.82
N LEU A 84 -1.49 7.92 -4.21
CA LEU A 84 -0.27 7.44 -3.56
C LEU A 84 -0.09 8.06 -2.17
N GLU A 85 -0.38 9.35 -1.99
CA GLU A 85 -0.39 10.02 -0.68
C GLU A 85 -1.36 9.34 0.30
N ASN A 86 -2.58 9.02 -0.16
CA ASN A 86 -3.54 8.27 0.66
C ASN A 86 -3.00 6.89 1.06
N GLN A 87 -2.37 6.17 0.12
CA GLN A 87 -1.76 4.87 0.42
C GLN A 87 -0.62 4.98 1.44
N ILE A 88 0.19 6.04 1.36
CA ILE A 88 1.24 6.32 2.34
C ILE A 88 0.65 6.48 3.74
N ASN A 89 -0.41 7.29 3.88
CA ASN A 89 -1.07 7.49 5.17
C ASN A 89 -1.67 6.18 5.69
N ASP A 90 -2.36 5.41 4.85
CA ASP A 90 -2.92 4.11 5.23
C ASP A 90 -1.83 3.14 5.72
N TYR A 91 -0.66 3.10 5.04
CA TYR A 91 0.45 2.24 5.45
C TYR A 91 1.13 2.71 6.73
N ASP A 92 1.28 4.02 6.92
CA ASP A 92 1.84 4.58 8.15
C ASP A 92 0.93 4.29 9.35
N ASP A 93 -0.39 4.44 9.19
CA ASP A 93 -1.39 4.10 10.21
C ASP A 93 -1.30 2.61 10.60
N GLU A 94 -1.22 1.69 9.63
CA GLU A 94 -1.06 0.25 9.88
C GLU A 94 0.23 -0.09 10.63
N ILE A 95 1.34 0.61 10.32
CA ILE A 95 2.62 0.46 11.03
C ILE A 95 2.49 0.97 12.47
N VAL A 96 1.89 2.14 12.67
CA VAL A 96 1.67 2.74 13.99
C VAL A 96 0.80 1.83 14.86
N GLU A 97 -0.30 1.31 14.33
CA GLU A 97 -1.17 0.37 15.04
C GLU A 97 -0.41 -0.90 15.43
N ALA A 98 0.38 -1.49 14.52
CA ALA A 98 1.17 -2.67 14.82
C ALA A 98 2.21 -2.41 15.94
N TYR A 99 2.86 -1.25 15.94
CA TYR A 99 3.75 -0.86 17.05
C TYR A 99 3.02 -0.65 18.38
N GLN A 100 1.80 -0.10 18.36
CA GLN A 100 0.98 0.03 19.58
C GLN A 100 0.56 -1.33 20.14
N GLU A 101 0.25 -2.31 19.29
CA GLU A 101 -0.03 -3.68 19.72
C GLU A 101 1.21 -4.36 20.30
N LEU A 102 2.37 -4.16 19.68
CA LEU A 102 3.63 -4.68 20.18
C LEU A 102 3.96 -4.12 21.58
N ASP A 103 3.78 -2.81 21.79
CA ASP A 103 3.94 -2.17 23.11
C ASP A 103 3.00 -2.75 24.18
N LYS A 104 1.74 -3.07 23.81
CA LYS A 104 0.80 -3.74 24.73
C LYS A 104 1.22 -5.17 25.09
N LEU A 105 1.86 -5.90 24.18
CA LEU A 105 2.31 -7.28 24.43
C LEU A 105 3.55 -7.35 25.32
N LEU A 106 4.41 -6.32 25.24
CA LEU A 106 5.67 -6.21 25.97
C LEU A 106 5.51 -5.60 27.38
N LYS A 107 4.37 -4.96 27.67
CA LYS A 107 3.95 -4.59 29.04
C LYS A 107 3.47 -5.81 29.84
#